data_AF-A0A7W0F6C4-F1
#
_entry.id   AF-A0A7W0F6C4-F1
#
_cell.length_a   1.000
_cell.length_b   1.000
_cell.length_c   1.000
_cell.angle_alpha   90.00
_cell.angle_beta   90.00
_cell.angle_gamma   90.00
#
_symmetry.space_group_name_H-M   'P 1'
#
loop_
_entity.id
_entity.type
_entity.pdbx_description
1 polymer ?
#
loop_
_entity_poly.entity_id
_entity_poly.type
_entity_poly.pdbx_seq_one_letter_code
_entity_poly.pdbx_strand_id
1 'polypeptide(L)' 'MAIRFLEIAQIELDETIEYYNSESPGLGDSFLLEALNTIERIRLFSKAWHLYIKDFSVN' A
#
# COMPACT_ATOMS: atom_id res chain seq x y z
N MET A 1 -15.54 7.60 -0.55
CA MET A 1 -15.18 6.20 -0.26
C MET A 1 -14.49 6.16 1.09
N ALA A 2 -14.99 5.34 2.03
CA ALA A 2 -14.30 5.12 3.30
C ALA A 2 -13.19 4.09 3.08
N ILE A 3 -11.97 4.39 3.51
CA ILE A 3 -10.84 3.46 3.45
C ILE A 3 -10.74 2.73 4.80
N ARG A 4 -10.51 1.43 4.75
CA ARG A 4 -10.15 0.62 5.90
C ARG A 4 -9.10 -0.39 5.48
N PHE A 5 -8.05 -0.53 6.28
CA PHE A 5 -7.11 -1.62 6.12
C PHE A 5 -7.74 -2.93 6.61
N LEU A 6 -7.42 -4.02 5.93
CA LEU A 6 -7.54 -5.34 6.51
C LEU A 6 -6.46 -5.48 7.59
N GLU A 7 -6.73 -6.29 8.62
CA GLU A 7 -5.75 -6.52 9.70
C GLU A 7 -4.39 -6.95 9.16
N ILE A 8 -4.37 -7.90 8.22
CA ILE A 8 -3.12 -8.36 7.60
C ILE A 8 -2.37 -7.26 6.85
N ALA A 9 -3.09 -6.36 6.19
CA ALA A 9 -2.48 -5.25 5.45
C ALA A 9 -1.91 -4.18 6.40
N GLN A 10 -2.46 -4.05 7.62
CA GLN A 10 -1.87 -3.21 8.66
C GLN A 10 -0.57 -3.84 9.18
N ILE A 11 -0.58 -5.15 9.46
CA ILE A 11 0.62 -5.88 9.92
C ILE A 11 1.74 -5.77 8.88
N GLU A 12 1.46 -6.03 7.60
CA GLU A 12 2.45 -5.92 6.53
C GLU A 12 3.01 -4.49 6.38
N LEU A 13 2.17 -3.46 6.59
CA LEU A 13 2.61 -2.06 6.56
C LEU A 13 3.56 -1.75 7.72
N ASP A 14 3.22 -2.19 8.93
CA ASP A 14 4.02 -1.98 10.14
C ASP A 14 5.39 -2.69 10.01
N GLU A 15 5.41 -3.94 9.56
CA GLU A 15 6.64 -4.70 9.29
C GLU A 15 7.52 -4.04 8.21
N THR A 16 6.90 -3.48 7.16
CA THR A 16 7.64 -2.78 6.09
C THR A 16 8.31 -1.50 6.62
N ILE A 17 7.61 -0.74 7.47
CA ILE A 17 8.15 0.47 8.10
C ILE A 17 9.33 0.12 9.00
N GLU A 18 9.20 -0.91 9.83
CA GLU A 18 10.28 -1.39 10.71
C GLU A 18 11.49 -1.84 9.90
N TYR A 19 11.27 -2.64 8.85
CA TYR A 19 12.34 -3.10 7.96
C TYR A 19 13.08 -1.92 7.32
N TYR A 20 12.38 -0.95 6.73
CA TYR A 20 13.02 0.18 6.07
C TYR A 20 13.76 1.09 7.05
N ASN A 21 13.24 1.31 8.25
CA ASN A 21 13.95 2.06 9.27
C ASN A 21 15.21 1.34 9.78
N SER A 22 15.25 0.00 9.70
CA SER A 22 16.47 -0.78 9.98
C SER A 22 17.55 -0.61 8.90
N GLU A 23 17.15 -0.40 7.65
CA GLU A 23 18.06 -0.18 6.52
C GLU A 23 18.63 1.25 6.53
N SER A 24 17.79 2.26 6.86
CA SER A 24 18.23 3.64 7.02
C SER A 24 17.26 4.44 7.90
N PRO A 25 17.75 5.21 8.90
CA PRO A 25 16.89 6.01 9.76
C PRO A 25 15.96 6.95 8.98
N GLY A 26 14.64 6.83 9.20
CA GLY A 26 13.61 7.69 8.59
C GLY A 26 13.13 7.21 7.20
N LEU A 27 13.68 6.13 6.68
CA LEU A 27 13.23 5.57 5.40
C LEU A 27 11.82 4.97 5.50
N GLY A 28 11.49 4.30 6.61
CA GLY A 28 10.15 3.76 6.87
C GLY A 28 9.09 4.87 6.95
N ASP A 29 9.44 6.02 7.55
CA ASP A 29 8.55 7.17 7.65
C ASP A 29 8.26 7.78 6.26
N SER A 30 9.30 7.87 5.43
CA SER A 30 9.18 8.34 4.04
C SER A 30 8.29 7.40 3.23
N PHE A 31 8.46 6.09 3.37
CA PHE A 31 7.62 5.08 2.73
C PHE A 31 6.15 5.18 3.18
N LEU A 32 5.89 5.31 4.49
CA LEU A 32 4.54 5.47 5.01
C LEU A 32 3.84 6.70 4.39
N LEU A 33 4.54 7.82 4.30
CA LEU A 33 4.00 9.04 3.68
C LEU A 33 3.62 8.79 2.21
N GLU A 34 4.46 8.11 1.43
CA GLU A 34 4.17 7.76 0.04
C GLU A 34 3.00 6.78 -0.10
N ALA A 35 2.90 5.79 0.79
CA ALA A 35 1.80 4.83 0.83
C ALA A 35 0.46 5.54 1.10
N LEU A 36 0.41 6.40 2.12
CA LEU A 36 -0.79 7.19 2.45
C LEU A 36 -1.20 8.13 1.31
N ASN A 37 -0.24 8.82 0.70
CA ASN A 37 -0.48 9.66 -0.47
C ASN A 37 -1.05 8.85 -1.65
N THR A 38 -0.59 7.62 -1.84
CA THR A 38 -1.09 6.72 -2.88
C THR A 38 -2.53 6.30 -2.60
N ILE A 39 -2.85 5.95 -1.36
CA ILE A 39 -4.22 5.60 -0.93
C ILE A 39 -5.17 6.77 -1.15
N GLU A 40 -4.75 7.99 -0.82
CA GLU A 40 -5.56 9.19 -1.09
C GLU A 40 -5.80 9.41 -2.59
N ARG A 41 -4.80 9.18 -3.44
CA ARG A 41 -4.99 9.22 -4.90
C ARG A 41 -5.96 8.15 -5.40
N ILE A 42 -5.92 6.93 -4.86
CA ILE A 42 -6.90 5.87 -5.17
C ILE A 42 -8.30 6.32 -4.75
N ARG A 43 -8.43 6.91 -3.56
CA ARG A 43 -9.72 7.40 -3.04
C ARG A 43 -10.32 8.50 -3.91
N LEU A 44 -9.48 9.42 -4.42
CA LEU A 44 -9.91 10.52 -5.29
C LEU A 44 -10.18 10.08 -6.73
N PHE A 45 -9.43 9.10 -7.23
CA PHE A 45 -9.46 8.69 -8.65
C PHE A 45 -9.67 7.17 -8.81
N SER A 46 -10.65 6.59 -8.11
CA SER A 46 -10.82 5.13 -8.03
C SER A 46 -11.01 4.41 -9.38
N LYS A 47 -11.48 5.11 -10.42
CA LYS A 47 -11.67 4.58 -11.78
C LYS A 47 -10.45 4.71 -12.69
N ALA A 48 -9.42 5.43 -12.27
CA ALA A 48 -8.20 5.65 -13.07
C ALA A 48 -7.19 4.49 -12.94
N TRP A 49 -7.40 3.59 -11.98
CA TRP A 49 -6.50 2.47 -11.71
C TRP A 49 -6.85 1.28 -12.60
N HIS A 50 -5.83 0.64 -13.16
CA HIS A 50 -6.01 -0.58 -13.95
C HIS A 50 -6.55 -1.69 -13.05
N LEU A 51 -7.63 -2.34 -13.51
CA LEU A 51 -8.16 -3.50 -12.82
C LEU A 51 -7.14 -4.63 -12.89
N TYR A 52 -6.82 -5.19 -11.72
CA TYR A 52 -6.10 -6.45 -11.68
C TYR A 52 -7.04 -7.58 -12.09
N ILE A 53 -6.88 -8.08 -13.31
CA ILE A 53 -7.58 -9.26 -13.80
C ILE A 53 -6.57 -10.40 -13.74
N LYS A 54 -6.74 -11.29 -12.75
CA LYS A 54 -5.95 -12.52 -12.72
C LYS A 54 -6.47 -13.41 -13.86
N ASP A 55 -5.66 -13.60 -14.88
CA ASP A 55 -6.00 -14.53 -15.95
C ASP A 55 -5.90 -15.95 -15.39
N PHE A 56 -7.04 -16.65 -15.36
CA PHE A 56 -7.14 -18.06 -14.98
C PHE A 56 -7.01 -18.98 -16.19
N SER A 57 -6.45 -18.50 -17.31
CA SER A 57 -6.03 -19.33 -18.43
C SER A 57 -4.88 -20.24 -18.01
N VAL A 58 -5.23 -21.35 -17.36
CA VAL A 58 -4.34 -22.45 -17.02
C VAL A 58 -4.04 -23.24 -18.30
N ASN A 59 -2.76 -23.44 -18.61
CA ASN A 59 -2.26 -24.62 -19.32
C ASN A 59 -1.86 -25.66 -18.27
#